data_AF-A0A3C0IMC2-F1
#
_entry.id   AF-A0A3C0IMC2-F1
#
_cell.length_a   1.000
_cell.length_b   1.000
_cell.length_c   1.000
_cell.angle_alpha   90.00
_cell.angle_beta   90.00
_cell.angle_gamma   90.00
#
_symmetry.space_group_name_H-M   'P 1'
#
loop_
_entity.id
_entity.type
_entity.pdbx_description
1 polymer ?
#
loop_
_entity_poly.entity_id
_entity_poly.type
_entity_poly.pdbx_seq_one_letter_code
_entity_poly.pdbx_strand_id
1 'polypeptide(L)'
;MGTINHFNCALFIVSLFLLKHTVSNIFLVGMPGSGKSFWGSLLAQDLGYTFVDTDSNIELLEKQAISQIFEQHGEAHFRTLEATYLRKLPQGINLLVATGGGTPCFHDNMSLMLSKGLVIWLDVPVNTLVNRLIFEKTKRPMLAQKTDEELIAT
;
A
#
# COMPACT_ATOMS: atom_id res chain seq x y z
N MET A 1 29.51 -6.25 12.37
CA MET A 1 29.93 -6.57 10.98
C MET A 1 29.51 -8.00 10.69
N GLY A 2 28.29 -8.18 10.16
CA GLY A 2 27.78 -9.50 9.81
C GLY A 2 28.20 -9.86 8.39
N THR A 3 28.90 -10.97 8.22
CA THR A 3 29.23 -11.54 6.92
C THR A 3 27.94 -11.93 6.20
N ILE A 4 27.50 -11.11 5.25
CA ILE A 4 26.54 -11.51 4.23
C ILE A 4 27.23 -12.58 3.39
N ASN A 5 26.77 -13.83 3.50
CA ASN A 5 27.26 -14.94 2.68
C ASN A 5 27.16 -14.54 1.20
N HIS A 6 28.28 -14.53 0.47
CA HIS A 6 28.31 -14.13 -0.95
C HIS A 6 27.35 -14.97 -1.81
N PHE A 7 27.07 -16.21 -1.42
CA PHE A 7 26.03 -17.07 -2.02
C PHE A 7 24.61 -16.52 -1.86
N ASN A 8 24.26 -15.97 -0.69
CA ASN A 8 22.96 -15.33 -0.47
C ASN A 8 22.82 -14.03 -1.27
N CYS A 9 23.92 -13.29 -1.46
CA CYS A 9 23.92 -12.09 -2.30
C CYS A 9 23.64 -12.44 -3.77
N ALA A 10 24.27 -13.48 -4.32
CA ALA A 10 24.04 -13.88 -5.71
C ALA A 10 22.60 -14.35 -5.95
N LEU A 11 22.04 -15.18 -5.06
CA LEU A 11 20.64 -15.62 -5.14
C LEU A 11 19.66 -14.44 -5.00
N PHE A 12 19.94 -13.49 -4.11
CA PHE A 12 19.12 -12.30 -3.92
C PHE A 12 19.14 -11.39 -5.16
N ILE A 13 20.31 -11.19 -5.76
CA ILE A 13 20.47 -10.41 -7.01
C ILE A 13 19.74 -11.12 -8.16
N VAL A 14 19.87 -12.44 -8.30
CA VAL A 14 19.15 -13.21 -9.33
C VAL A 14 17.64 -13.12 -9.12
N SER A 15 17.16 -13.19 -7.88
CA SER A 15 15.73 -13.07 -7.55
C SER A 15 15.17 -11.69 -7.89
N LEU A 16 15.89 -10.62 -7.53
CA LEU A 16 15.51 -9.25 -7.88
C LEU A 16 15.55 -9.00 -9.40
N PHE A 17 16.56 -9.54 -10.08
CA PHE A 17 16.69 -9.47 -11.54
C PHE A 17 15.53 -10.18 -12.23
N LEU A 18 15.20 -11.40 -11.82
CA LEU A 18 14.07 -12.15 -12.35
C LEU A 18 12.75 -11.42 -12.08
N LEU A 19 12.54 -10.90 -10.86
CA LEU A 19 11.34 -10.14 -10.50
C LEU A 19 11.16 -8.94 -11.43
N LYS A 20 12.24 -8.16 -11.63
CA LYS A 20 12.26 -6.99 -12.51
C LYS A 20 11.88 -7.29 -13.96
N HIS A 21 12.27 -8.47 -14.46
CA HIS A 21 12.06 -8.86 -15.85
C HIS A 21 10.80 -9.70 -16.10
N THR A 22 10.09 -10.12 -15.04
CA THR A 22 8.90 -10.99 -15.16
C THR A 22 7.62 -10.37 -14.63
N VAL A 23 7.71 -9.37 -13.74
CA VAL A 23 6.54 -8.77 -13.08
C VAL A 23 6.41 -7.29 -13.45
N SER A 24 5.39 -6.94 -14.21
CA SER A 24 5.15 -5.53 -14.58
C SER A 24 4.69 -4.68 -13.39
N ASN A 25 3.78 -5.18 -12.54
CA ASN A 25 3.29 -4.44 -11.39
C ASN A 25 3.43 -5.25 -10.10
N ILE A 26 3.78 -4.58 -9.01
CA ILE A 26 3.78 -5.14 -7.66
C ILE A 26 2.83 -4.29 -6.82
N PHE A 27 1.84 -4.91 -6.19
CA PHE A 27 0.87 -4.27 -5.32
C PHE A 27 1.15 -4.66 -3.87
N LEU A 28 1.39 -3.69 -3.01
CA LEU A 28 1.50 -3.87 -1.57
C LEU A 28 0.13 -3.64 -0.94
N VAL A 29 -0.43 -4.68 -0.33
CA VAL A 29 -1.69 -4.65 0.40
C VAL A 29 -1.46 -4.89 1.90
N GLY A 30 -2.40 -4.46 2.72
CA GLY A 30 -2.36 -4.66 4.17
C GLY A 30 -2.84 -3.44 4.95
N MET A 31 -2.96 -3.59 6.26
CA MET A 31 -3.56 -2.58 7.12
C MET A 31 -2.78 -1.26 7.14
N PRO A 32 -3.44 -0.11 7.35
CA PRO A 32 -2.74 1.15 7.57
C PRO A 32 -1.70 1.00 8.71
N GLY A 33 -0.48 1.54 8.53
CA GLY A 33 0.63 1.33 9.49
C GLY A 33 1.45 0.05 9.29
N SER A 34 1.08 -0.82 8.33
CA SER A 34 1.89 -2.00 7.98
C SER A 34 3.23 -1.65 7.32
N GLY A 35 3.40 -0.41 6.86
CA GLY A 35 4.64 0.08 6.26
C GLY A 35 4.65 0.05 4.73
N LYS A 36 3.50 -0.08 4.06
CA LYS A 36 3.39 -0.11 2.58
C LYS A 36 4.13 1.04 1.90
N SER A 37 3.92 2.28 2.35
CA SER A 37 4.57 3.44 1.72
C SER A 37 6.09 3.46 1.95
N PHE A 38 6.52 3.10 3.16
CA PHE A 38 7.94 3.02 3.52
C PHE A 38 8.66 1.92 2.70
N TRP A 39 8.20 0.67 2.78
CA TRP A 39 8.81 -0.44 2.04
C TRP A 39 8.61 -0.30 0.54
N GLY A 40 7.47 0.25 0.12
CA GLY A 40 7.18 0.51 -1.28
C GLY A 40 8.18 1.48 -1.89
N SER A 41 8.38 2.66 -1.30
CA SER A 41 9.36 3.62 -1.84
C SER A 41 10.79 3.04 -1.93
N LEU A 42 11.23 2.31 -0.91
CA LEU A 42 12.56 1.70 -0.89
C LEU A 42 12.72 0.60 -1.95
N LEU A 43 11.76 -0.34 -2.02
CA LEU A 43 11.78 -1.42 -3.01
C LEU A 43 11.67 -0.90 -4.44
N ALA A 44 10.92 0.17 -4.68
CA ALA A 44 10.83 0.79 -5.99
C ALA A 44 12.18 1.31 -6.45
N GLN A 45 12.91 1.97 -5.56
CA GLN A 45 14.25 2.48 -5.83
C GLN A 45 15.21 1.34 -6.18
N ASP A 46 15.22 0.28 -5.37
CA ASP A 46 16.11 -0.87 -5.56
C ASP A 46 15.82 -1.63 -6.86
N LEU A 47 14.54 -1.77 -7.21
CA LEU A 47 14.11 -2.47 -8.42
C LEU A 47 14.15 -1.58 -9.68
N GLY A 48 14.18 -0.26 -9.53
CA GLY A 48 14.00 0.71 -10.61
C GLY A 48 12.56 0.74 -11.14
N TYR A 49 11.57 0.61 -10.25
CA TYR A 49 10.14 0.73 -10.54
C TYR A 49 9.68 2.15 -10.23
N THR A 50 8.59 2.59 -10.86
CA THR A 50 7.90 3.81 -10.45
C THR A 50 7.03 3.53 -9.23
N PHE A 51 7.29 4.21 -8.13
CA PHE A 51 6.49 4.09 -6.91
C PHE A 51 5.18 4.88 -7.02
N VAL A 52 4.07 4.28 -6.61
CA VAL A 52 2.76 4.94 -6.51
C VAL A 52 2.14 4.61 -5.15
N ASP A 53 1.76 5.63 -4.39
CA ASP A 53 0.90 5.49 -3.21
C ASP A 53 -0.52 5.94 -3.60
N THR A 54 -1.50 5.04 -3.55
CA THR A 54 -2.84 5.32 -4.08
C THR A 54 -3.57 6.39 -3.27
N ASP A 55 -3.37 6.41 -1.95
CA ASP A 55 -4.01 7.39 -1.06
C ASP A 55 -3.45 8.79 -1.40
N SER A 56 -2.12 8.91 -1.50
CA SER A 56 -1.46 10.16 -1.88
C SER A 56 -1.86 10.64 -3.29
N ASN A 57 -2.04 9.69 -4.22
CA ASN A 57 -2.45 9.99 -5.59
C ASN A 57 -3.90 10.51 -5.65
N ILE A 58 -4.80 9.92 -4.87
CA ILE A 58 -6.19 10.40 -4.74
C ILE A 58 -6.21 11.83 -4.20
N GLU A 59 -5.49 12.11 -3.10
CA GLU A 59 -5.46 13.47 -2.52
C GLU A 59 -4.94 14.51 -3.51
N LEU A 60 -3.92 14.15 -4.29
CA LEU A 60 -3.36 15.02 -5.31
C LEU A 60 -4.36 15.30 -6.45
N LEU A 61 -5.06 14.28 -6.93
CA LEU A 61 -5.97 14.39 -8.07
C LEU A 61 -7.31 15.04 -7.71
N GLU A 62 -7.85 14.72 -6.53
CA GLU A 62 -9.08 15.32 -6.00
C GLU A 62 -8.84 16.72 -5.40
N LYS A 63 -7.56 17.08 -5.15
CA LYS A 63 -7.17 18.34 -4.48
C LYS A 63 -7.82 18.51 -3.11
N GLN A 64 -8.06 17.40 -2.42
CA GLN A 64 -8.74 17.31 -1.13
C GLN A 64 -8.07 16.24 -0.29
N ALA A 65 -7.97 16.47 1.02
CA ALA A 65 -7.50 15.42 1.93
C ALA A 65 -8.53 14.29 1.99
N ILE A 66 -8.09 13.04 2.18
CA ILE A 66 -9.00 11.89 2.29
C ILE A 66 -10.03 12.11 3.40
N SER A 67 -9.61 12.70 4.53
CA SER A 67 -10.52 13.06 5.62
C SER A 67 -11.69 13.95 5.16
N GLN A 68 -11.42 14.93 4.29
CA GLN A 68 -12.43 15.83 3.74
C GLN A 68 -13.34 15.11 2.75
N ILE A 69 -12.79 14.20 1.93
CA ILE A 69 -13.57 13.38 1.00
C ILE A 69 -14.57 12.50 1.79
N PHE A 70 -14.12 11.86 2.87
CA PHE A 70 -15.00 11.07 3.74
C PHE A 70 -16.08 11.92 4.39
N GLU A 71 -15.74 13.12 4.88
CA GLU A 71 -16.69 14.03 5.53
C GLU A 71 -17.75 14.57 4.54
N GLN A 72 -17.35 14.91 3.31
CA GLN A 72 -18.22 15.57 2.34
C GLN A 72 -19.00 14.58 1.45
N HIS A 73 -18.40 13.44 1.11
CA HIS A 73 -18.92 12.51 0.11
C HIS A 73 -19.15 11.10 0.64
N GLY A 74 -18.67 10.79 1.86
CA GLY A 74 -18.82 9.50 2.50
C GLY A 74 -17.86 8.43 1.97
N GLU A 75 -17.77 7.33 2.71
CA GLU A 75 -16.85 6.22 2.42
C GLU A 75 -17.13 5.56 1.08
N ALA A 76 -18.40 5.34 0.71
CA ALA A 76 -18.77 4.68 -0.54
C ALA A 76 -18.24 5.42 -1.77
N HIS A 77 -18.24 6.76 -1.72
CA HIS A 77 -17.63 7.57 -2.77
C HIS A 77 -16.12 7.36 -2.83
N PHE A 78 -15.44 7.40 -1.68
CA PHE A 78 -14.01 7.12 -1.62
C PHE A 78 -13.64 5.73 -2.15
N ARG A 79 -14.42 4.69 -1.85
CA ARG A 79 -14.21 3.34 -2.41
C ARG A 79 -14.34 3.31 -3.93
N THR A 80 -15.25 4.13 -4.48
CA THR A 80 -15.39 4.30 -5.93
C THR A 80 -14.16 5.00 -6.52
N LEU A 81 -13.59 5.99 -5.83
CA LEU A 81 -12.35 6.66 -6.25
C LEU A 81 -11.16 5.69 -6.22
N GLU A 82 -10.98 4.92 -5.15
CA GLU A 82 -9.93 3.90 -5.06
C GLU A 82 -9.98 2.96 -6.28
N ALA A 83 -11.17 2.45 -6.58
CA ALA A 83 -11.37 1.54 -7.69
C ALA A 83 -11.15 2.24 -9.05
N THR A 84 -11.52 3.51 -9.18
CA THR A 84 -11.32 4.31 -10.40
C THR A 84 -9.85 4.53 -10.68
N TYR A 85 -9.09 4.98 -9.68
CA TYR A 85 -7.67 5.28 -9.85
C TYR A 85 -6.81 4.03 -9.98
N LEU A 86 -7.16 2.94 -9.30
CA LEU A 86 -6.50 1.64 -9.49
C LEU A 86 -6.66 1.12 -10.94
N ARG A 87 -7.81 1.36 -11.57
CA ARG A 87 -8.02 1.01 -12.99
C ARG A 87 -7.22 1.88 -13.94
N LYS A 88 -7.03 3.17 -13.60
CA LYS A 88 -6.31 4.19 -14.39
C LYS A 88 -4.80 4.18 -14.22
N LEU A 89 -4.24 3.25 -13.43
CA LEU A 89 -2.79 3.12 -13.30
C LEU A 89 -2.11 3.01 -14.67
N PRO A 90 -0.97 3.69 -14.89
CA PRO A 90 -0.25 3.65 -16.16
C PRO A 90 0.07 2.22 -16.60
N GLN A 91 0.00 1.98 -17.91
CA GLN A 91 0.40 0.72 -18.52
C GLN A 91 1.75 0.87 -19.23
N GLY A 92 2.42 -0.26 -19.49
CA GLY A 92 3.69 -0.29 -20.23
C GLY A 92 4.92 0.18 -19.43
N ILE A 93 4.75 0.43 -18.13
CA ILE A 93 5.84 0.73 -17.19
C ILE A 93 5.76 -0.17 -15.98
N ASN A 94 6.89 -0.32 -15.30
CA ASN A 94 6.99 -1.14 -14.09
C ASN A 94 6.55 -0.33 -12.86
N LEU A 95 5.48 -0.75 -12.17
CA LEU A 95 4.92 -0.04 -11.02
C LEU A 95 5.05 -0.82 -9.71
N LEU A 96 5.41 -0.11 -8.63
CA LEU A 96 5.27 -0.62 -7.27
C LEU A 96 4.24 0.24 -6.54
N VAL A 97 3.12 -0.36 -6.21
CA VAL A 97 1.89 0.34 -5.79
C VAL A 97 1.59 0.02 -4.33
N ALA A 98 1.64 1.02 -3.45
CA ALA A 98 1.09 0.94 -2.10
C ALA A 98 -0.39 1.28 -2.15
N THR A 99 -1.27 0.35 -1.77
CA THR A 99 -2.72 0.59 -1.78
C THR A 99 -3.23 1.11 -0.44
N GLY A 100 -4.42 1.73 -0.44
CA GLY A 100 -5.18 1.98 0.78
C GLY A 100 -5.52 0.68 1.52
N GLY A 101 -5.73 0.78 2.84
CA GLY A 101 -5.96 -0.41 3.68
C GLY A 101 -7.23 -1.18 3.35
N GLY A 102 -8.28 -0.47 2.89
CA GLY A 102 -9.54 -1.06 2.47
C GLY A 102 -9.61 -1.40 0.99
N THR A 103 -8.65 -0.95 0.16
CA THR A 103 -8.70 -1.09 -1.30
C THR A 103 -9.02 -2.52 -1.77
N PRO A 104 -8.41 -3.60 -1.22
CA PRO A 104 -8.65 -4.96 -1.71
C PRO A 104 -10.09 -5.47 -1.49
N CYS A 105 -10.84 -4.89 -0.55
CA CYS A 105 -12.13 -5.41 -0.09
C CYS A 105 -13.32 -5.00 -0.96
N PHE A 106 -13.15 -4.05 -1.89
CA PHE A 106 -14.25 -3.45 -2.64
C PHE A 106 -14.03 -3.51 -4.16
N HIS A 107 -15.13 -3.47 -4.92
CA HIS A 107 -15.15 -3.28 -6.37
C HIS A 107 -14.23 -4.22 -7.18
N ASP A 108 -14.06 -5.47 -6.72
CA ASP A 108 -13.18 -6.48 -7.32
C ASP A 108 -11.71 -6.03 -7.46
N ASN A 109 -11.29 -5.07 -6.64
CA ASN A 109 -9.95 -4.51 -6.70
C ASN A 109 -8.87 -5.57 -6.47
N MET A 110 -9.11 -6.55 -5.58
CA MET A 110 -8.18 -7.66 -5.39
C MET A 110 -7.99 -8.49 -6.67
N SER A 111 -9.09 -8.89 -7.32
CA SER A 111 -9.05 -9.62 -8.60
C SER A 111 -8.36 -8.80 -9.68
N LEU A 112 -8.63 -7.49 -9.73
CA LEU A 112 -7.97 -6.58 -10.66
C LEU A 112 -6.45 -6.55 -10.44
N MET A 113 -5.99 -6.42 -9.19
CA MET A 113 -4.55 -6.40 -8.87
C MET A 113 -3.87 -7.73 -9.24
N LEU A 114 -4.49 -8.86 -8.88
CA LEU A 114 -3.98 -10.20 -9.22
C LEU A 114 -3.88 -10.41 -10.73
N SER A 115 -4.80 -9.85 -11.52
CA SER A 115 -4.73 -9.93 -12.99
C SER A 115 -3.66 -9.02 -13.60
N LYS A 116 -3.21 -7.99 -12.88
CA LYS A 116 -2.29 -6.95 -13.36
C LYS A 116 -0.86 -7.12 -12.86
N GLY A 117 -0.61 -8.00 -11.90
CA GLY A 117 0.73 -8.17 -11.32
C GLY A 117 0.78 -9.00 -10.05
N LEU A 118 1.92 -8.91 -9.35
CA LEU A 118 2.15 -9.59 -8.08
C LEU A 118 1.48 -8.82 -6.94
N VAL A 119 0.75 -9.51 -6.07
CA VAL A 119 0.19 -8.92 -4.84
C VAL A 119 0.96 -9.45 -3.64
N ILE A 120 1.50 -8.53 -2.83
CA ILE A 120 2.25 -8.82 -1.61
C ILE A 120 1.46 -8.28 -0.43
N TRP A 121 1.05 -9.17 0.46
CA TRP A 121 0.40 -8.80 1.71
C TRP A 121 1.44 -8.57 2.80
N LEU A 122 1.47 -7.36 3.34
CA LEU A 122 2.25 -7.03 4.53
C LEU A 122 1.44 -7.40 5.78
N ASP A 123 1.56 -8.66 6.17
CA ASP A 123 0.95 -9.21 7.38
C ASP A 123 1.73 -8.76 8.62
N VAL A 124 1.20 -7.74 9.30
CA VAL A 124 1.80 -7.15 10.50
C VAL A 124 0.83 -7.37 11.66
N PRO A 125 1.29 -7.91 12.80
CA PRO A 125 0.42 -8.17 13.94
C PRO A 125 -0.33 -6.92 14.40
N VAL A 126 -1.61 -7.06 14.76
CA VAL A 126 -2.49 -5.95 15.19
C VAL A 126 -1.86 -5.11 16.30
N ASN A 127 -1.28 -5.73 17.33
CA ASN A 127 -0.61 -5.00 18.42
C ASN A 127 0.53 -4.10 17.90
N THR A 128 1.26 -4.53 16.86
CA THR A 128 2.31 -3.72 16.24
C THR A 128 1.71 -2.57 15.43
N LEU A 129 0.60 -2.81 14.72
CA LEU A 129 -0.12 -1.76 13.99
C LEU A 129 -0.64 -0.69 14.95
N VAL A 130 -1.35 -1.10 16.01
CA VAL A 130 -1.88 -0.19 17.04
C VAL A 130 -0.75 0.67 17.62
N ASN A 131 0.36 0.06 18.04
CA ASN A 131 1.52 0.79 18.55
C ASN A 131 2.07 1.81 17.55
N ARG A 132 2.13 1.49 16.25
CA ARG A 132 2.58 2.45 15.22
C ARG A 132 1.58 3.58 14.99
N LEU A 133 0.27 3.28 15.05
CA LEU A 133 -0.79 4.23 14.75
C LEU A 133 -1.13 5.17 15.90
N ILE A 134 -0.89 4.77 17.15
CA ILE A 134 -1.11 5.62 18.33
C ILE A 134 -0.28 6.91 18.23
N PHE A 135 0.93 6.85 17.66
CA PHE A 135 1.78 8.03 17.45
C PHE A 135 1.36 8.90 16.26
N GLU A 136 0.46 8.43 15.39
CA GLU A 136 -0.05 9.14 14.21
C GLU A 136 -1.51 9.62 14.36
N LYS A 137 -2.08 9.57 15.58
CA LYS A 137 -3.50 9.89 15.88
C LYS A 137 -4.00 11.21 15.26
N THR A 138 -3.14 12.20 15.05
CA THR A 138 -3.48 13.49 14.44
C THR A 138 -3.79 13.44 12.94
N LYS A 139 -3.38 12.39 12.20
CA LYS A 139 -3.56 12.30 10.73
C LYS A 139 -4.74 11.44 10.28
N ARG A 140 -5.46 10.76 11.20
CA ARG A 140 -6.55 9.84 10.86
C ARG A 140 -7.78 10.06 11.72
N PRO A 141 -8.71 10.93 11.30
CA PRO A 141 -9.91 11.28 12.07
C PRO A 141 -10.78 10.07 12.46
N MET A 142 -10.81 9.02 11.63
CA MET A 142 -11.58 7.80 11.90
C MET A 142 -11.03 6.94 13.05
N LEU A 143 -9.77 7.14 13.45
CA LEU A 143 -9.15 6.45 14.59
C LEU A 143 -9.18 7.31 15.86
N ALA A 144 -9.47 8.61 15.75
CA ALA A 144 -9.46 9.53 16.88
C ALA A 144 -10.62 9.32 17.86
N GLN A 145 -11.69 8.62 17.42
CA GLN A 145 -12.88 8.37 18.23
C GLN A 145 -12.93 6.98 18.87
N LYS A 146 -11.96 6.10 18.57
CA LYS A 146 -11.93 4.74 19.12
C LYS A 146 -11.02 4.64 20.33
N THR A 147 -11.45 3.92 21.36
CA THR A 147 -10.58 3.61 22.51
C THR A 147 -9.47 2.64 22.10
N ASP A 148 -8.37 2.58 22.87
CA ASP A 148 -7.26 1.68 22.57
C ASP A 148 -7.73 0.18 22.58
N GLU A 149 -8.77 -0.14 23.35
CA GLU A 149 -9.42 -1.46 23.39
C GLU A 149 -10.24 -1.76 22.11
N GLU A 150 -10.94 -0.78 21.55
CA GLU A 150 -11.68 -0.90 20.29
C GLU A 150 -10.76 -1.02 19.07
N LEU A 151 -9.54 -0.47 19.17
CA LEU A 151 -8.50 -0.60 18.15
C LEU A 151 -7.87 -1.99 18.12
N ILE A 152 -7.85 -2.71 19.25
CA ILE A 152 -7.30 -4.07 19.37
C ILE A 152 -8.33 -5.12 18.92
N ALA A 153 -9.63 -4.83 19.01
CA ALA A 153 -10.72 -5.74 18.69
C ALA A 153 -11.20 -5.71 17.21
N THR A 154 -10.60 -4.87 16.35
CA THR A 154 -10.91 -4.78 14.91
C THR A 154 -9.85 -5.50 14.09
#